data_AF-A0A967TUS1-F1
#
_entry.id   AF-A0A967TUS1-F1
#
_cell.length_a   1.000
_cell.length_b   1.000
_cell.length_c   1.000
_cell.angle_alpha   90.00
_cell.angle_beta   90.00
_cell.angle_gamma   90.00
#
_symmetry.space_group_name_H-M   'P 1'
#
loop_
_entity.id
_entity.type
_entity.pdbx_description
1 polymer ?
#
loop_
_entity_poly.entity_id
_entity_poly.type
_entity_poly.pdbx_seq_one_letter_code
_entity_poly.pdbx_strand_id
1 'polypeptide(L)'
;EYHDHGSPSIYVKFPLLDDLGQAIPELTAEKIGGRKIYALIWTTTPWTLPGNLAVAFHPDYRYGAVAVGDEIWIMAEDLIEQAFSEFGPDVATG
;
A
#
# COMPACT_ATOMS: atom_id res chain seq x y z
N GLU A 1 32.06 10.79 13.02
CA GLU A 1 30.89 11.55 13.50
C GLU A 1 29.66 10.89 12.92
N TYR A 2 28.73 10.45 13.78
CA TYR A 2 27.40 10.01 13.34
C TYR A 2 26.46 11.20 13.58
N HIS A 3 26.01 11.81 12.48
CA HIS A 3 24.93 12.78 12.55
C HIS A 3 23.60 12.02 12.54
N ASP A 4 22.71 12.41 13.44
CA ASP A 4 21.32 11.97 13.47
C ASP A 4 20.63 12.49 12.19
N HIS A 5 20.56 11.63 11.17
CA HIS A 5 19.83 11.90 9.95
C HIS A 5 18.43 11.33 10.14
N GLY A 6 17.46 12.19 10.43
CA GLY A 6 16.05 11.84 10.28
C GLY A 6 15.84 11.38 8.85
N SER A 7 15.73 10.07 8.64
CA SER A 7 15.48 9.51 7.32
C SER A 7 13.99 9.71 7.05
N PRO A 8 13.60 10.41 5.97
CA PRO A 8 12.20 10.57 5.63
C PRO A 8 11.61 9.19 5.30
N SER A 9 10.74 8.67 6.18
CA SER A 9 9.84 7.58 5.83
C SER A 9 8.67 8.12 5.03
N ILE A 10 8.38 7.47 3.91
CA ILE A 10 7.19 7.77 3.11
C ILE A 10 6.45 6.50 2.76
N TYR A 11 5.19 6.68 2.41
CA TYR A 11 4.36 5.64 1.83
C TYR A 11 3.95 6.02 0.42
N VAL A 12 3.87 5.00 -0.43
CA VAL A 12 3.61 5.19 -1.86
C VAL A 12 2.57 4.18 -2.31
N LYS A 13 1.54 4.67 -2.99
CA LYS A 13 0.51 3.85 -3.65
C LYS A 13 0.96 3.48 -5.05
N PHE A 14 1.06 2.18 -5.34
CA PHE A 14 1.26 1.65 -6.68
C PHE A 14 -0.07 1.12 -7.21
N PRO A 15 -0.62 1.66 -8.32
CA PRO A 15 -1.88 1.16 -8.87
C PRO A 15 -1.72 -0.27 -9.38
N LEU A 16 -2.65 -1.15 -9.04
CA LEU A 16 -2.74 -2.46 -9.68
C LEU A 16 -3.55 -2.31 -10.97
N LEU A 17 -2.93 -2.67 -12.09
CA LEU A 17 -3.52 -2.53 -13.42
C LEU A 17 -4.36 -3.75 -13.83
N ASP A 18 -4.09 -4.90 -13.22
CA ASP A 18 -4.76 -6.15 -13.52
C ASP A 18 -6.02 -6.34 -12.68
N ASP A 19 -7.03 -6.99 -13.26
CA ASP A 19 -8.21 -7.43 -12.54
C ASP A 19 -7.86 -8.61 -11.62
N LEU A 20 -7.74 -8.31 -10.33
CA LEU A 20 -7.47 -9.32 -9.31
C LEU A 20 -8.67 -10.23 -9.03
N GLY A 21 -9.87 -9.93 -9.53
CA GLY A 21 -11.09 -10.67 -9.26
C GLY A 21 -11.04 -12.15 -9.65
N GLN A 22 -10.19 -12.53 -10.62
CA GLN A 22 -9.97 -13.93 -11.00
C GLN A 22 -9.16 -14.70 -9.96
N ALA A 23 -8.16 -14.06 -9.35
CA ALA A 23 -7.28 -14.68 -8.36
C ALA A 23 -7.85 -14.55 -6.93
N ILE A 24 -8.54 -13.44 -6.67
CA ILE A 24 -9.09 -13.05 -5.37
C ILE A 24 -10.54 -12.59 -5.60
N PRO A 25 -11.52 -13.51 -5.52
CA PRO A 25 -12.93 -13.22 -5.81
C PRO A 25 -13.54 -12.06 -5.03
N GLU A 26 -12.98 -11.73 -3.87
CA GLU A 26 -13.35 -10.61 -2.97
C GLU A 26 -13.03 -9.25 -3.58
N LEU A 27 -12.08 -9.21 -4.53
CA LEU A 27 -11.60 -8.00 -5.20
C LEU A 27 -12.20 -7.80 -6.59
N THR A 28 -13.28 -8.51 -6.93
CA THR A 28 -14.03 -8.28 -8.17
C THR A 28 -14.62 -6.87 -8.19
N ALA A 29 -14.67 -6.25 -9.38
CA ALA A 29 -15.22 -4.91 -9.57
C ALA A 29 -16.64 -4.75 -8.97
N GLU A 30 -17.47 -5.79 -9.03
CA GLU A 30 -18.79 -5.82 -8.41
C GLU A 30 -18.71 -5.71 -6.87
N LYS A 31 -17.93 -6.57 -6.22
CA LYS A 31 -17.82 -6.59 -4.75
C LYS A 31 -17.14 -5.34 -4.19
N ILE A 32 -16.18 -4.78 -4.92
CA ILE A 32 -15.51 -3.54 -4.51
C ILE A 32 -16.21 -2.29 -5.03
N GLY A 33 -17.36 -2.39 -5.72
CA GLY A 33 -18.09 -1.22 -6.22
C GLY A 33 -17.30 -0.35 -7.19
N GLY A 34 -16.43 -0.96 -8.00
CA GLY A 34 -15.58 -0.26 -8.97
C GLY A 34 -14.42 0.54 -8.37
N ARG A 35 -14.14 0.40 -7.07
CA ARG A 35 -13.00 1.06 -6.40
C ARG A 35 -11.66 0.63 -7.00
N LYS A 36 -10.69 1.55 -7.00
CA LYS A 36 -9.34 1.27 -7.49
C LYS A 36 -8.51 0.55 -6.43
N ILE A 37 -7.66 -0.38 -6.87
CA ILE A 37 -6.79 -1.15 -5.98
C ILE A 37 -5.36 -0.62 -6.09
N TYR A 38 -4.71 -0.43 -4.94
CA TYR A 38 -3.33 0.03 -4.83
C TYR A 38 -2.53 -0.90 -3.92
N ALA A 39 -1.28 -1.20 -4.26
CA ALA A 39 -0.31 -1.73 -3.32
C ALA A 39 0.33 -0.56 -2.57
N LEU A 40 0.17 -0.51 -1.26
CA LEU A 40 0.80 0.49 -0.42
C LEU A 40 2.14 -0.05 0.07
N ILE A 41 3.22 0.64 -0.26
CA ILE A 41 4.55 0.34 0.27
C ILE A 41 5.02 1.42 1.22
N TRP A 42 5.90 1.05 2.15
CA TRP A 42 6.64 1.95 3.01
C TRP A 42 8.13 1.91 2.66
N THR A 43 8.79 3.05 2.65
CA THR A 43 10.24 3.13 2.45
C THR A 43 10.86 4.30 3.22
N THR A 44 12.04 4.06 3.81
CA THR A 44 12.91 5.09 4.42
C THR A 44 13.91 5.67 3.43
N THR A 45 13.93 5.17 2.19
CA THR A 45 14.84 5.58 1.13
C THR A 45 14.08 6.06 -0.10
N PRO A 46 13.34 7.20 -0.02
CA PRO A 46 12.51 7.68 -1.13
C PRO A 46 13.28 7.92 -2.43
N TRP A 47 14.58 8.22 -2.33
CA TRP A 47 15.46 8.43 -3.49
C TRP A 47 15.62 7.19 -4.38
N THR A 48 15.23 5.99 -3.94
CA THR A 48 15.26 4.78 -4.77
C THR A 48 14.00 4.57 -5.60
N LEU A 49 12.91 5.32 -5.34
CA LEU A 49 11.65 5.16 -6.04
C LEU A 49 11.72 5.44 -7.55
N PRO A 50 12.47 6.45 -8.05
CA PRO A 50 12.57 6.65 -9.50
C PRO A 50 13.16 5.47 -10.26
N GLY A 51 13.94 4.62 -9.59
CA GLY A 51 14.52 3.39 -10.15
C GLY A 51 13.75 2.12 -9.77
N ASN A 52 12.57 2.22 -9.15
CA ASN A 52 11.78 1.05 -8.79
C ASN A 52 11.22 0.37 -10.06
N LEU A 53 11.41 -0.95 -10.16
CA LEU A 53 10.91 -1.77 -11.27
C LEU A 53 9.73 -2.67 -10.88
N ALA A 54 9.57 -2.98 -9.59
CA ALA A 54 8.57 -3.91 -9.10
C ALA A 54 8.30 -3.74 -7.60
N VAL A 55 7.10 -4.16 -7.19
CA VAL A 55 6.74 -4.41 -5.79
C VAL A 55 6.78 -5.92 -5.56
N ALA A 56 7.49 -6.35 -4.52
CA ALA A 56 7.60 -7.76 -4.15
C ALA A 56 6.68 -8.11 -2.98
N PHE A 57 5.99 -9.24 -3.09
CA PHE A 57 5.18 -9.82 -2.02
C PHE A 57 5.88 -11.09 -1.52
N HIS A 58 6.10 -11.17 -0.21
CA HIS A 58 6.69 -12.34 0.41
C HIS A 58 5.60 -13.39 0.66
N PRO A 59 5.74 -14.64 0.18
CA PRO A 59 4.65 -15.63 0.24
C PRO A 59 4.23 -16.02 1.66
N ASP A 60 5.14 -15.90 2.64
CA ASP A 60 4.85 -16.24 4.04
C ASP A 60 4.19 -15.10 4.83
N TYR A 61 4.11 -13.89 4.26
CA TYR A 61 3.43 -12.77 4.90
C TYR A 61 1.98 -12.69 4.48
N ARG A 62 1.15 -12.27 5.44
CA ARG A 62 -0.27 -12.02 5.21
C ARG A 62 -0.45 -10.57 4.76
N TYR A 63 -1.27 -10.40 3.75
CA TYR A 63 -1.60 -9.11 3.19
C TYR A 63 -3.10 -8.86 3.30
N GLY A 64 -3.47 -7.69 3.82
CA GLY A 64 -4.85 -7.25 3.94
C GLY A 64 -5.23 -6.32 2.81
N ALA A 65 -6.48 -6.44 2.35
CA ALA A 65 -7.13 -5.46 1.49
C ALA A 65 -8.00 -4.54 2.34
N VAL A 66 -7.60 -3.28 2.49
CA VAL A 66 -8.26 -2.30 3.37
C VAL A 66 -9.01 -1.28 2.52
N ALA A 67 -10.29 -1.06 2.84
CA ALA A 67 -11.08 -0.01 2.20
C ALA A 67 -10.74 1.36 2.81
N VAL A 68 -10.35 2.31 1.96
CA VAL A 68 -10.02 3.68 2.35
C VAL A 68 -10.71 4.64 1.38
N GLY A 69 -11.82 5.24 1.81
CA GLY A 69 -12.69 6.03 0.93
C GLY A 69 -13.12 5.24 -0.32
N ASP A 70 -12.80 5.77 -1.49
CA ASP A 70 -13.10 5.19 -2.80
C ASP A 70 -11.97 4.28 -3.34
N GLU A 71 -11.04 3.87 -2.49
CA GLU A 71 -9.90 3.04 -2.83
C GLU A 71 -9.84 1.75 -1.98
N ILE A 72 -9.12 0.76 -2.48
CA ILE A 72 -8.70 -0.44 -1.75
C ILE A 72 -7.17 -0.46 -1.70
N TRP A 73 -6.60 -0.57 -0.51
CA TRP A 73 -5.15 -0.64 -0.31
C TRP A 73 -4.74 -2.05 0.11
N ILE A 74 -3.80 -2.64 -0.62
CA ILE A 74 -3.16 -3.91 -0.31
C ILE A 74 -1.85 -3.61 0.44
N MET A 75 -1.70 -4.15 1.64
CA MET A 75 -0.50 -4.00 2.45
C MET A 75 -0.33 -5.16 3.43
N ALA A 76 0.88 -5.33 3.98
CA ALA A 76 1.14 -6.36 4.99
C ALA A 76 0.25 -6.10 6.23
N GLU A 77 -0.39 -7.15 6.76
CA GLU A 77 -1.31 -7.02 7.91
C GLU A 77 -0.63 -6.33 9.11
N ASP A 78 0.62 -6.70 9.38
CA ASP A 78 1.42 -6.17 10.50
C ASP A 78 1.69 -4.66 10.40
N LEU A 79 1.58 -4.06 9.21
CA LEU A 79 1.83 -2.64 8.98
C LEU A 79 0.55 -1.80 8.98
N ILE A 80 -0.64 -2.43 8.99
CA ILE A 80 -1.92 -1.72 8.91
C ILE A 80 -2.04 -0.75 10.09
N GLU A 81 -1.93 -1.25 11.32
CA GLU A 81 -2.11 -0.40 12.52
C GLU A 81 -1.12 0.76 12.56
N GLN A 82 0.15 0.49 12.26
CA GLN A 82 1.19 1.53 12.22
C GLN A 82 0.87 2.59 11.16
N ALA A 83 0.55 2.17 9.94
CA ALA A 83 0.27 3.09 8.85
C ALA A 83 -0.93 4.00 9.17
N PHE A 84 -2.04 3.44 9.64
CA PHE A 84 -3.21 4.25 10.02
C PHE A 84 -2.96 5.14 11.24
N SER A 85 -2.06 4.75 12.15
CA SER A 85 -1.62 5.63 13.24
C SER A 85 -0.81 6.84 12.75
N GLU A 86 -0.07 6.69 11.64
CA GLU A 86 0.75 7.76 11.07
C GLU A 86 -0.07 8.72 10.18
N PHE A 87 -1.09 8.22 9.47
CA PHE A 87 -1.91 9.04 8.56
C PHE A 87 -3.24 9.55 9.16
N GLY A 88 -3.74 8.90 10.22
CA GLY A 88 -5.13 9.02 10.66
C GLY A 88 -6.10 8.18 9.80
N PRO A 89 -7.36 7.96 10.22
CA PRO A 89 -8.32 7.11 9.51
C PRO A 89 -8.91 7.73 8.23
N ASP A 90 -8.59 8.99 7.92
CA ASP A 90 -9.28 9.83 6.91
C ASP A 90 -8.38 10.12 5.70
N VAL A 91 -7.64 9.12 5.24
CA VAL A 91 -6.54 9.33 4.28
C VAL A 91 -7.04 9.43 2.84
N ALA A 92 -7.66 10.55 2.52
CA ALA A 92 -7.61 11.14 1.19
C ALA A 92 -6.34 11.99 1.07
N THR A 93 -5.18 11.35 0.87
CA THR A 93 -3.95 12.09 0.55
C THR A 93 -3.47 11.78 -0.85
N GLY A 94 -3.47 12.81 -1.70
CA GLY A 94 -2.78 12.88 -2.98
C GLY A 94 -3.71 13.01 -4.17
#